data_AF-A0A8E4E7J2-F1
#
_entry.id   AF-A0A8E4E7J2-F1
#
_cell.length_a   1.000
_cell.length_b   1.000
_cell.length_c   1.000
_cell.angle_alpha   90.00
_cell.angle_beta   90.00
_cell.angle_gamma   90.00
#
_symmetry.space_group_name_H-M   'P 1'
#
loop_
_entity.id
_entity.type
_entity.pdbx_description
1 polymer ?
#
loop_
_entity_poly.entity_id
_entity_poly.type
_entity_poly.pdbx_seq_one_letter_code
_entity_poly.pdbx_strand_id
1 'polypeptide(L)' 'MLTDAKLRALKPKVAAFRVAGSNGLCIEVRPTASEAWRYRYRYAGKPSIVAIGEYPAMSLMPARAERVLTSRPKR' A
#
# COMPACT_ATOMS: atom_id res chain seq x y z
N MET A 1 1.77 -1.23 -12.58
CA MET A 1 2.62 -0.25 -11.87
C MET A 1 1.75 0.88 -11.33
N LEU A 2 1.88 1.17 -10.04
CA LEU A 2 1.20 2.29 -9.38
C LEU A 2 1.99 3.57 -9.61
N THR A 3 1.32 4.64 -9.99
CA THR A 3 1.89 5.97 -10.25
C THR A 3 1.11 7.01 -9.45
N ASP A 4 1.75 8.13 -9.12
CA ASP A 4 1.10 9.21 -8.36
C ASP A 4 -0.15 9.74 -9.08
N ALA A 5 -0.10 9.84 -10.41
CA ALA A 5 -1.26 10.21 -11.23
C ALA A 5 -2.44 9.24 -11.06
N LYS A 6 -2.17 7.93 -10.98
CA LYS A 6 -3.24 6.93 -10.74
C LYS A 6 -3.83 7.07 -9.34
N LEU A 7 -3.01 7.36 -8.33
CA LEU A 7 -3.46 7.59 -6.95
C LEU A 7 -4.39 8.79 -6.85
N ARG A 8 -3.99 9.92 -7.44
CA ARG A 8 -4.83 11.13 -7.49
C ARG A 8 -6.15 10.91 -8.25
N ALA A 9 -6.16 9.98 -9.19
CA ALA A 9 -7.36 9.60 -9.93
C ALA A 9 -8.24 8.57 -9.18
N LEU A 10 -7.78 8.01 -8.06
CA LEU A 10 -8.59 7.11 -7.26
C LEU A 10 -9.73 7.90 -6.61
N LYS A 11 -10.95 7.40 -6.81
CA LYS A 11 -12.13 7.93 -6.17
C LYS A 11 -12.63 6.91 -5.15
N PRO A 12 -13.06 7.36 -3.96
CA PRO A 12 -13.73 6.50 -2.99
C PRO A 12 -14.93 5.84 -3.67
N LYS A 13 -15.10 4.54 -3.44
CA LYS A 13 -16.25 3.76 -3.91
C LYS A 13 -17.12 3.36 -2.73
N VAL A 14 -18.32 2.87 -3.01
CA VAL A 14 -19.27 2.37 -2.00
C VAL A 14 -18.64 1.28 -1.11
N ALA A 15 -17.70 0.49 -1.65
CA ALA A 15 -16.96 -0.52 -0.92
C ALA A 15 -15.45 -0.26 -0.97
N ALA A 16 -14.74 -0.67 0.08
CA ALA A 16 -13.29 -0.61 0.13
C ALA A 16 -12.69 -1.49 -0.96
N PHE A 17 -11.74 -0.95 -1.73
CA PHE A 17 -11.06 -1.70 -2.78
C PHE A 17 -9.54 -1.53 -2.68
N ARG A 18 -8.82 -2.55 -3.14
CA ARG A 18 -7.35 -2.55 -3.13
C ARG A 18 -6.82 -2.47 -4.54
N VAL A 19 -5.93 -1.52 -4.78
CA VAL A 19 -5.22 -1.38 -6.04
C VAL A 19 -3.81 -1.93 -5.84
N ALA A 20 -3.52 -3.04 -6.50
CA ALA A 20 -2.20 -3.64 -6.50
C ALA A 20 -1.23 -2.77 -7.33
N GLY A 21 -0.08 -2.50 -6.76
CA GLY A 21 0.99 -1.74 -7.39
C GLY A 21 2.06 -2.65 -7.99
N SER A 22 3.24 -2.63 -7.39
CA SER A 22 4.38 -3.46 -7.76
C SER A 22 5.03 -4.04 -6.51
N ASN A 23 5.67 -5.20 -6.65
CA ASN A 23 6.44 -5.86 -5.60
C ASN A 23 5.67 -6.03 -4.28
N GLY A 24 4.38 -6.39 -4.34
CA GLY A 24 3.52 -6.61 -3.18
C GLY A 24 2.93 -5.33 -2.55
N LEU A 25 3.36 -4.14 -2.96
CA LEU A 25 2.77 -2.88 -2.48
C LEU A 25 1.40 -2.66 -3.12
N CYS A 26 0.43 -2.29 -2.30
CA CYS A 26 -0.96 -2.07 -2.64
C CYS A 26 -1.45 -0.81 -1.93
N ILE A 27 -2.47 -0.14 -2.47
CA ILE A 27 -3.22 0.89 -1.75
C ILE A 27 -4.65 0.43 -1.55
N GLU A 28 -5.17 0.60 -0.35
CA GLU A 28 -6.55 0.28 0.04
C GLU A 28 -7.31 1.60 0.14
N VAL A 29 -8.25 1.82 -0.77
CA VAL A 29 -9.12 3.00 -0.79
C VAL A 29 -10.40 2.64 -0.05
N ARG A 30 -10.69 3.32 1.05
CA ARG A 30 -11.92 3.12 1.83
C ARG A 30 -13.04 4.05 1.32
N PRO A 31 -14.31 3.69 1.58
CA PRO A 31 -15.45 4.54 1.24
C PRO A 31 -15.41 5.90 1.95
N THR A 32 -14.76 5.97 3.11
CA THR A 32 -14.57 7.17 3.93
C THR A 32 -13.54 8.16 3.36
N ALA A 33 -13.12 7.99 2.11
CA ALA A 33 -12.01 8.71 1.47
C ALA A 33 -10.65 8.57 2.15
N SER A 34 -10.51 7.61 3.08
CA SER A 34 -9.24 7.27 3.68
C SER A 34 -8.53 6.24 2.82
N GLU A 35 -7.29 6.52 2.44
CA GLU A 35 -6.48 5.61 1.65
C GLU A 35 -5.31 5.09 2.49
N ALA A 36 -5.05 3.78 2.46
CA ALA A 36 -4.03 3.16 3.27
C ALA A 36 -3.08 2.31 2.43
N TRP A 37 -1.79 2.55 2.59
CA TRP A 37 -0.74 1.72 2.01
C TRP A 37 -0.69 0.36 2.71
N ARG A 38 -0.85 -0.70 1.92
CA ARG A 38 -0.77 -2.09 2.35
C ARG A 38 0.36 -2.78 1.62
N TYR A 39 1.20 -3.50 2.34
CA TYR A 39 2.25 -4.32 1.73
C TYR A 39 2.01 -5.79 2.02
N ARG A 40 1.84 -6.57 0.95
CA ARG A 40 1.74 -8.03 1.01
C ARG A 40 3.15 -8.60 0.94
N TYR A 41 3.54 -9.33 1.96
CA TYR A 41 4.81 -10.03 2.04
C TYR A 41 4.60 -11.46 2.53
N ARG A 42 5.66 -12.27 2.48
CA ARG A 42 5.66 -13.61 3.08
C ARG A 42 6.71 -13.64 4.17
N TYR A 43 6.30 -13.99 5.37
CA TYR A 43 7.20 -14.20 6.50
C TYR A 43 7.12 -15.66 6.93
N ALA A 44 8.27 -16.34 6.98
CA ALA A 44 8.33 -17.78 7.29
C ALA A 44 7.35 -18.63 6.45
N GLY A 45 7.22 -18.32 5.14
CA GLY A 45 6.31 -19.01 4.23
C GLY A 45 4.82 -18.62 4.37
N LYS A 46 4.44 -17.85 5.39
CA LYS A 46 3.06 -17.41 5.63
C LYS A 46 2.78 -16.07 4.93
N PRO A 47 1.68 -15.94 4.18
CA PRO A 47 1.28 -14.67 3.60
C PRO A 47 0.83 -13.71 4.70
N SER A 48 1.41 -12.52 4.73
CA SER A 48 1.10 -11.46 5.69
C SER A 48 0.89 -10.14 4.96
N ILE A 49 0.09 -9.27 5.56
CA ILE A 49 -0.16 -7.91 5.06
C ILE A 49 0.11 -6.95 6.20
N VAL A 50 0.95 -5.95 5.94
CA VAL A 50 1.24 -4.87 6.87
C VAL A 50 0.69 -3.56 6.35
N ALA A 51 0.20 -2.70 7.24
CA ALA A 51 -0.11 -1.31 6.91
C ALA A 51 1.19 -0.50 7.02
N ILE A 52 1.53 0.20 5.94
CA ILE A 52 2.74 1.02 5.86
C ILE A 52 2.44 2.46 6.32
N GLY A 53 1.29 2.99 5.93
CA GLY A 53 0.90 4.36 6.22
C GLY A 53 -0.40 4.73 5.51
N GLU A 54 -0.83 5.97 5.66
CA GLU A 54 -2.05 6.49 5.05
C GLU A 54 -1.71 7.53 3.98
N TYR A 55 -2.47 7.55 2.89
CA TYR A 55 -2.41 8.58 1.85
C TYR A 55 -3.54 9.59 2.12
N PRO A 56 -3.31 10.92 1.95
CA PRO A 56 -2.16 11.57 1.30
C PRO A 56 -0.96 11.86 2.21
N ALA A 57 -1.03 11.57 3.52
CA ALA A 57 0.06 11.86 4.46
C ALA A 57 1.40 11.22 4.06
N MET A 58 1.34 10.00 3.51
CA MET A 58 2.47 9.29 2.92
C MET A 58 2.26 9.15 1.40
N SER A 59 3.18 9.70 0.61
CA SER A 59 3.18 9.56 -0.84
C SER A 59 3.78 8.22 -1.30
N LEU A 60 3.70 7.93 -2.61
CA LEU A 60 4.16 6.66 -3.19
C LEU A 60 5.64 6.36 -2.93
N MET A 61 6.49 7.39 -2.93
CA MET A 61 7.93 7.23 -2.77
C MET A 61 8.33 6.74 -1.36
N PRO A 62 7.92 7.40 -0.25
CA PRO A 62 8.17 6.89 1.10
C PRO A 62 7.49 5.53 1.32
N ALA A 63 6.29 5.29 0.78
CA ALA A 63 5.66 3.96 0.87
C ALA A 63 6.50 2.85 0.20
N ARG A 64 7.19 3.16 -0.90
CA ARG A 64 8.12 2.23 -1.55
C ARG A 64 9.40 2.01 -0.74
N ALA A 65 9.91 3.03 -0.06
CA ALA A 65 11.08 2.92 0.81
C ALA A 65 10.74 2.05 2.04
N GLU A 66 9.62 2.32 2.69
CA GLU A 66 9.16 1.58 3.87
C GLU A 66 8.89 0.10 3.55
N ARG A 67 8.36 -0.18 2.36
CA ARG A 67 8.26 -1.55 1.83
C ARG A 67 9.62 -2.25 1.79
N VAL A 68 10.67 -1.58 1.29
CA VAL A 68 12.02 -2.17 1.23
C VAL A 68 12.53 -2.47 2.63
N LEU A 69 12.35 -1.54 3.57
CA LEU A 69 12.71 -1.73 4.97
C LEU A 69 11.96 -2.90 5.60
N THR A 70 10.66 -3.00 5.36
CA THR A 70 9.82 -4.07 5.91
C THR A 70 10.11 -5.44 5.30
N SER A 71 10.49 -5.48 4.02
CA SER A 71 10.86 -6.72 3.32
C SER A 71 12.20 -7.30 3.77
N ARG A 72 13.05 -6.49 4.41
CA ARG A 72 14.31 -6.96 4.97
C ARG A 72 14.01 -7.65 6.30
N PRO A 73 14.34 -8.95 6.45
CA PRO A 73 14.30 -9.55 7.77
C PRO A 73 15.23 -8.74 8.67
N LYS A 74 14.72 -8.23 9.80
CA LYS A 74 15.59 -7.74 10.87
C LYS A 74 16.47 -8.94 11.25
N ARG A 75 17.77 -8.85 10.96
CA ARG A 75 18.76 -9.81 11.41
C ARG A 75 18.78 -9.87 12.93
#